data_AF-A0A6L3SWR1-F1
#
_entry.id   AF-A0A6L3SWR1-F1
#
_cell.length_a   1.000
_cell.length_b   1.000
_cell.length_c   1.000
_cell.angle_alpha   90.00
_cell.angle_beta   90.00
_cell.angle_gamma   90.00
#
_symmetry.space_group_name_H-M   'P 1'
#
loop_
_entity.id
_entity.type
_entity.pdbx_description
1 polymer ?
#
loop_
_entity_poly.entity_id
_entity_poly.type
_entity_poly.pdbx_seq_one_letter_code
_entity_poly.pdbx_strand_id
1 'polypeptide(L)' 'MGNKPAQDDAPPGAWTLTTTRSPDGMVDLTTTIATEGEPMIVVLRLTREEARAHARGVMAAAGDALERTFGGEEQQ' A
#
# COMPACT_ATOMS: atom_id res chain seq x y z
N MET A 1 -26.99 9.62 9.60
CA MET A 1 -25.82 10.24 8.94
C MET A 1 -24.78 9.17 8.72
N GLY A 2 -24.72 8.62 7.50
CA GLY A 2 -23.74 7.60 7.16
C GLY A 2 -22.37 8.25 6.97
N ASN A 3 -21.34 7.66 7.59
CA ASN A 3 -19.96 8.11 7.45
C ASN A 3 -19.50 7.78 6.02
N LYS A 4 -19.66 8.71 5.07
CA LYS A 4 -19.08 8.56 3.72
C LYS A 4 -17.57 8.65 3.90
N PRO A 5 -16.77 7.62 3.58
CA PRO A 5 -15.33 7.72 3.70
C PRO A 5 -14.85 8.87 2.81
N ALA A 6 -13.81 9.57 3.25
CA ALA A 6 -13.24 10.80 2.68
C ALA A 6 -12.63 10.63 1.26
N GLN A 7 -13.12 9.70 0.46
CA GLN A 7 -12.46 9.14 -0.71
C GLN A 7 -12.92 9.74 -2.04
N ASP A 8 -14.08 10.43 -2.06
CA ASP A 8 -14.62 11.04 -3.29
C ASP A 8 -13.86 12.30 -3.74
N ASP A 9 -12.98 12.86 -2.90
CA ASP A 9 -12.19 14.07 -3.20
C ASP A 9 -10.68 13.78 -3.36
N ALA A 10 -10.27 12.51 -3.40
CA ALA A 10 -8.86 12.18 -3.58
C ALA A 10 -8.42 12.52 -5.02
N PRO A 11 -7.29 13.23 -5.22
CA PRO A 11 -6.85 13.56 -6.57
C PRO A 11 -6.52 12.29 -7.37
N PRO A 12 -6.73 12.27 -8.71
CA PRO A 12 -6.36 11.13 -9.54
C PRO A 12 -4.91 10.71 -9.30
N GLY A 13 -4.68 9.42 -9.09
CA GLY A 13 -3.37 8.86 -8.75
C GLY A 13 -3.04 8.86 -7.25
N ALA A 14 -3.87 9.48 -6.40
CA ALA A 14 -3.79 9.24 -4.96
C ALA A 14 -4.08 7.77 -4.67
N TRP A 15 -3.29 7.19 -3.78
CA TRP A 15 -3.46 5.80 -3.38
C TRP A 15 -3.40 5.64 -1.88
N THR A 16 -4.12 4.64 -1.38
CA THR A 16 -4.06 4.21 0.01
C THR A 16 -3.76 2.71 0.06
N LEU A 17 -3.01 2.30 1.08
CA LEU A 17 -2.80 0.91 1.41
C LEU A 17 -3.27 0.71 2.85
N THR A 18 -4.27 -0.15 3.03
CA THR A 18 -4.82 -0.50 4.35
C THR A 18 -4.62 -1.98 4.62
N THR A 19 -4.42 -2.32 5.89
CA THR A 19 -4.23 -3.71 6.34
C THR A 19 -5.28 -4.03 7.38
N THR A 20 -6.06 -5.08 7.14
CA THR A 20 -7.10 -5.55 8.06
C THR A 20 -6.86 -7.02 8.39
N ARG A 21 -6.90 -7.36 9.68
CA ARG A 21 -6.84 -8.75 10.13
C ARG A 21 -8.25 -9.32 10.25
N SER A 22 -8.49 -10.44 9.58
CA SER A 22 -9.77 -11.15 9.60
C SER A 22 -9.86 -12.12 10.78
N PRO A 23 -11.07 -12.45 11.27
CA PRO A 23 -11.28 -13.38 12.39
C PRO A 23 -10.74 -14.80 12.15
N ASP A 24 -10.64 -15.22 10.88
CA ASP A 24 -10.07 -16.50 10.46
C ASP A 24 -8.53 -16.51 10.48
N GLY A 25 -7.90 -15.42 10.92
CA GLY A 25 -6.45 -15.30 11.03
C GLY A 25 -5.75 -14.83 9.75
N MET A 26 -6.49 -14.64 8.65
CA MET A 26 -5.98 -14.05 7.41
C MET A 26 -5.80 -12.54 7.54
N VAL A 27 -5.02 -11.97 6.63
CA VAL A 27 -4.73 -10.54 6.54
C VAL A 27 -5.09 -10.07 5.13
N ASP A 28 -5.98 -9.09 5.05
CA ASP A 28 -6.34 -8.43 3.80
C ASP A 28 -5.53 -7.14 3.68
N LEU A 29 -4.74 -7.04 2.62
CA LEU A 29 -4.05 -5.81 2.17
C LEU A 29 -4.88 -5.20 1.04
N THR A 30 -5.52 -4.07 1.33
CA THR A 30 -6.37 -3.36 0.37
C THR A 30 -5.64 -2.14 -0.15
N THR A 31 -5.33 -2.14 -1.43
CA THR A 31 -4.85 -0.96 -2.16
C THR A 31 -6.02 -0.32 -2.87
N THR A 32 -6.27 0.95 -2.61
CA THR A 32 -7.24 1.74 -3.38
C THR A 32 -6.48 2.81 -4.14
N ILE A 33 -6.74 2.92 -5.44
CA ILE A 33 -6.15 3.93 -6.32
C ILE A 33 -7.29 4.80 -6.85
N ALA A 34 -7.26 6.09 -6.53
CA ALA A 34 -8.18 7.07 -7.08
C ALA A 34 -7.92 7.20 -8.59
N THR A 35 -8.96 7.04 -9.38
CA THR A 35 -8.94 7.27 -10.84
C THR A 35 -9.88 8.42 -11.16
N GLU A 36 -9.90 8.90 -12.41
CA GLU A 36 -10.88 9.91 -12.83
C GLU A 36 -12.34 9.39 -12.82
N GLY A 37 -12.55 8.09 -12.58
CA GLY A 37 -13.85 7.44 -12.45
C GLY A 37 -13.94 6.58 -11.19
N GLU A 38 -14.33 5.31 -11.35
CA GLU A 38 -14.41 4.39 -10.21
C GLU A 38 -13.00 4.06 -9.68
N PRO A 39 -12.76 4.16 -8.37
CA PRO A 39 -11.47 3.77 -7.80
C PRO A 39 -11.12 2.32 -8.11
N MET A 40 -9.87 2.08 -8.49
CA MET A 40 -9.37 0.71 -8.62
C MET A 40 -9.06 0.17 -7.22
N ILE A 41 -9.66 -0.96 -6.86
CA ILE A 41 -9.43 -1.62 -5.57
C ILE A 41 -8.80 -2.98 -5.81
N VAL A 42 -7.63 -3.21 -5.20
CA VAL A 42 -6.93 -4.50 -5.21
C VAL A 42 -6.86 -5.02 -3.78
N VAL A 43 -7.33 -6.24 -3.57
CA VAL A 43 -7.28 -6.91 -2.27
C VAL A 43 -6.40 -8.15 -2.38
N LEU A 44 -5.32 -8.18 -1.58
CA LEU A 44 -4.47 -9.35 -1.39
C LEU A 44 -4.83 -9.99 -0.06
N ARG A 45 -5.34 -11.22 -0.10
CA ARG A 45 -5.63 -12.00 1.10
C ARG A 45 -4.50 -12.97 1.37
N LEU A 46 -3.83 -12.77 2.49
CA LEU A 46 -2.61 -13.47 2.86
C LEU A 46 -2.76 -14.16 4.21
N THR A 47 -2.04 -15.24 4.41
CA THR A 47 -1.77 -15.72 5.76
C THR A 47 -0.94 -14.68 6.51
N ARG A 48 -0.90 -14.79 7.85
CA ARG A 48 -0.06 -13.92 8.68
C ARG A 48 1.43 -13.99 8.30
N GLU A 49 1.92 -15.17 7.91
CA GLU A 49 3.31 -15.37 7.52
C GLU A 49 3.61 -14.70 6.17
N GLU A 50 2.77 -14.91 5.17
CA GLU A 50 2.87 -14.26 3.85
C GLU A 50 2.79 -12.74 3.97
N ALA A 51 1.87 -12.22 4.79
CA ALA A 51 1.77 -10.77 5.03
C ALA A 51 3.07 -10.19 5.63
N ARG A 52 3.70 -10.93 6.56
CA ARG A 52 4.98 -10.52 7.15
C ARG A 52 6.12 -10.58 6.14
N ALA A 53 6.16 -11.61 5.30
CA ALA A 53 7.14 -11.73 4.24
C ALA A 53 6.98 -10.60 3.20
N HIS A 54 5.74 -10.30 2.81
CA HIS A 54 5.41 -9.22 1.89
C HIS A 54 5.87 -7.86 2.43
N ALA A 55 5.52 -7.52 3.68
CA ALA A 55 5.92 -6.25 4.29
C ALA A 55 7.45 -6.09 4.34
N ARG A 56 8.18 -7.17 4.65
CA ARG A 56 9.66 -7.16 4.64
C ARG A 56 10.21 -6.95 3.24
N GLY A 57 9.64 -7.61 2.23
CA GLY A 57 10.04 -7.45 0.84
C GLY A 57 9.85 -6.01 0.34
N VAL A 58 8.70 -5.40 0.65
CA VAL A 58 8.42 -3.99 0.31
C VAL A 58 9.42 -3.05 0.98
N MET A 59 9.70 -3.23 2.27
CA MET A 59 10.66 -2.38 3.00
C MET A 59 12.09 -2.52 2.46
N ALA A 60 12.52 -3.73 2.12
CA ALA A 60 13.83 -3.96 1.50
C ALA A 60 13.94 -3.25 0.14
N ALA A 61 12.94 -3.45 -0.73
CA ALA A 61 12.90 -2.81 -2.05
C ALA A 61 12.84 -1.28 -1.96
N ALA A 62 12.15 -0.72 -0.96
CA ALA A 62 12.13 0.71 -0.71
C ALA A 62 13.52 1.22 -0.29
N GLY A 63 14.23 0.49 0.57
CA GLY A 63 15.61 0.79 0.93
C GLY A 63 16.54 0.80 -0.29
N ASP A 64 16.48 -0.26 -1.11
CA ASP A 64 17.29 -0.37 -2.34
C ASP A 64 16.98 0.79 -3.33
N ALA A 65 15.70 1.18 -3.44
CA ALA A 65 15.29 2.28 -4.29
C ALA A 65 15.80 3.64 -3.78
N LEU A 66 15.80 3.86 -2.47
CA LEU A 66 16.35 5.08 -1.86
C LEU A 66 17.86 5.17 -2.09
N GLU A 67 18.60 4.08 -1.86
CA GLU A 67 20.05 4.02 -2.12
C GLU A 67 20.36 4.33 -3.58
N ARG A 68 19.61 3.76 -4.52
CA ARG A 68 19.79 4.04 -5.96
C ARG A 68 19.49 5.50 -6.33
N THR A 69 18.55 6.14 -5.63
CA THR A 69 18.09 7.50 -5.96
C THR A 69 18.95 8.58 -5.33
N PHE A 70 19.43 8.35 -4.09
CA PHE A 70 20.09 9.36 -3.27
C PHE A 70 21.49 8.98 -2.76
N GLY A 71 21.87 7.70 -2.84
CA GLY A 71 23.20 7.20 -2.38
C GLY A 71 24.38 7.60 -3.28
N GLY A 72 24.15 8.35 -4.36
CA GLY A 72 25.19 8.84 -5.27
C GLY A 72 25.72 10.25 -4.96
N GLU A 73 25.17 10.97 -3.96
CA GLU A 73 25.45 12.39 -3.75
C GLU A 73 26.71 12.70 -2.90
N GLU A 74 27.44 11.70 -2.38
CA GLU A 74 28.63 11.93 -1.51
C GLU A 74 29.99 11.97 -2.23
N GLN A 75 30.05 12.15 -3.55
CA GLN A 75 31.33 12.33 -4.25
C GLN A 75 31.29 13.50 -5.25
N GLN A 76 31.48 14.73 -4.75
CA GLN A 76 32.08 15.84 -5.49
C GLN A 76 32.66 16.89 -4.54
#